data_AF-A0AB35VF75-F1
#
_entry.id   AF-A0AB35VF75-F1
#
_cell.length_a   1.000
_cell.length_b   1.000
_cell.length_c   1.000
_cell.angle_alpha   90.00
_cell.angle_beta   90.00
_cell.angle_gamma   90.00
#
_symmetry.space_group_name_H-M   'P 1'
#
loop_
_entity.id
_entity.type
_entity.pdbx_description
1 polymer ?
#
loop_
_entity_poly.entity_id
_entity_poly.type
_entity_poly.pdbx_seq_one_letter_code
_entity_poly.pdbx_strand_id
1 'polypeptide(L)' 'VYKDAGPTTLSVTGVSNGKDGQLEGLDLSKASATVNVTDTINTTAVTLTASDTVAEGGTIHYTVSVANAPKSDLVLTLS' A
#
# COMPACT_ATOMS: atom_id res chain seq x y z
N VAL A 1 -5.57 2.86 3.97
CA VAL A 1 -4.45 2.45 3.10
C VAL A 1 -3.19 2.66 3.90
N TYR A 2 -2.44 1.60 4.17
CA TYR A 2 -1.20 1.74 4.93
C TYR A 2 -0.22 2.57 4.06
N LYS A 3 0.52 3.45 4.72
CA LYS A 3 1.57 4.26 4.13
C LYS A 3 2.79 4.01 4.99
N ASP A 4 3.32 2.80 4.91
CA ASP A 4 4.62 2.49 5.51
C ASP A 4 5.60 2.11 4.42
N ALA A 5 5.78 3.05 3.48
CA ALA A 5 6.83 2.96 2.48
C ALA A 5 8.08 3.60 3.07
N GLY A 6 9.16 2.83 3.17
CA GLY A 6 10.44 3.29 3.71
C GLY A 6 11.58 2.38 3.29
N PRO A 7 12.77 2.93 3.00
CA PRO A 7 13.96 2.12 2.78
C PRO A 7 14.48 1.58 4.12
N THR A 8 14.75 0.28 4.17
CA THR A 8 15.48 -0.34 5.28
C THR A 8 16.91 -0.57 4.85
N THR A 9 17.87 -0.07 5.63
CA THR A 9 19.30 -0.22 5.35
C THR A 9 19.95 -1.11 6.40
N LEU A 10 20.65 -2.15 5.94
CA LEU A 10 21.56 -2.95 6.77
C LEU A 10 22.99 -2.50 6.47
N SER A 11 23.80 -2.30 7.50
CA SER A 11 25.23 -2.02 7.34
C SER A 11 26.05 -2.80 8.35
N VAL A 12 27.26 -3.18 7.96
CA VAL A 12 28.25 -3.74 8.87
C VAL A 12 28.88 -2.59 9.67
N THR A 13 28.62 -2.54 10.97
CA THR A 13 29.11 -1.48 11.87
C THR A 13 30.46 -1.78 12.52
N GLY A 14 30.93 -3.02 12.43
CA GLY A 14 32.21 -3.42 12.99
C GLY A 14 32.57 -4.87 12.67
N VAL A 15 33.86 -5.14 12.67
CA VAL A 15 34.45 -6.47 12.49
C VAL A 15 35.41 -6.69 13.65
N SER A 16 35.21 -7.75 14.44
CA SER A 16 36.19 -8.19 15.43
C SER A 16 37.13 -9.19 14.76
N ASN A 17 38.43 -9.05 14.97
CA ASN A 17 39.36 -10.10 14.57
C ASN A 17 39.19 -11.32 15.49
N GLY A 18 39.36 -12.50 14.91
CA GLY A 18 39.65 -13.71 15.69
C GLY A 18 41.11 -13.69 16.14
N LYS A 19 41.48 -14.67 16.98
CA LYS A 19 42.74 -14.74 17.75
C LYS A 19 44.04 -14.44 16.96
N ASP A 20 44.04 -14.60 15.64
CA ASP A 20 45.25 -14.60 14.81
C ASP A 20 45.16 -13.69 13.55
N GLY A 21 44.19 -12.77 13.45
CA GLY A 21 43.88 -12.04 12.20
C GLY A 21 44.24 -10.55 12.18
N GLN A 22 44.96 -10.15 11.13
CA GLN A 22 45.34 -8.77 10.79
C GLN A 22 44.39 -8.28 9.65
N LEU A 23 43.85 -7.05 9.72
CA LEU A 23 42.70 -6.55 8.89
C LEU A 23 43.12 -5.62 7.74
N GLU A 24 44.31 -5.82 7.18
CA GLU A 24 44.93 -4.92 6.20
C GLU A 24 44.07 -4.79 4.93
N GLY A 25 43.63 -3.57 4.67
CA GLY A 25 42.78 -3.26 3.52
C GLY A 25 41.27 -3.51 3.72
N LEU A 26 40.82 -3.70 4.97
CA LEU A 26 39.39 -3.78 5.27
C LEU A 26 38.68 -2.45 4.92
N ASP A 27 37.83 -2.50 3.89
CA ASP A 27 36.97 -1.40 3.47
C ASP A 27 35.50 -1.77 3.65
N LEU A 28 34.82 -1.11 4.58
CA LEU A 28 33.39 -1.29 4.85
C LEU A 28 32.51 -0.25 4.14
N SER A 29 33.08 0.63 3.32
CA SER A 29 32.35 1.70 2.63
C SER A 29 31.22 1.20 1.71
N LYS A 30 31.30 -0.07 1.28
CA LYS A 30 30.29 -0.75 0.45
C LYS A 30 29.59 -1.90 1.17
N ALA A 31 29.81 -2.06 2.48
CA ALA A 31 29.22 -3.14 3.28
C ALA A 31 27.80 -2.80 3.76
N SER A 32 27.02 -2.14 2.90
CA SER A 32 25.63 -1.79 3.15
C SER A 32 24.73 -2.28 2.03
N ALA A 33 23.54 -2.76 2.40
CA ALA A 33 22.49 -3.10 1.47
C ALA A 33 21.21 -2.36 1.86
N THR A 34 20.54 -1.79 0.85
CA THR A 34 19.25 -1.11 1.02
C THR A 34 18.16 -1.95 0.37
N VAL A 35 17.09 -2.18 1.12
CA VAL A 35 15.86 -2.80 0.61
C VAL A 35 14.80 -1.72 0.50
N ASN A 36 14.24 -1.56 -0.70
CA ASN A 36 13.13 -0.65 -0.95
C ASN A 36 11.81 -1.36 -0.71
N VAL A 37 11.03 -0.87 0.25
CA VAL A 37 9.66 -1.34 0.47
C VAL A 37 8.72 -0.46 -0.35
N THR A 38 8.04 -1.07 -1.33
CA THR A 38 7.00 -0.41 -2.13
C THR A 38 5.63 -0.78 -1.58
N ASP A 39 4.85 0.21 -1.13
CA ASP A 39 3.46 0.01 -0.75
C ASP A 39 2.53 0.31 -1.96
N THR A 40 1.41 -0.40 -2.05
CA THR A 40 0.42 -0.18 -3.10
C THR A 40 -0.78 0.54 -2.52
N ILE A 41 -1.09 1.70 -3.09
CA ILE A 41 -2.30 2.42 -2.71
C ILE A 41 -3.51 1.68 -3.29
N ASN A 42 -4.31 1.06 -2.43
CA ASN A 42 -5.58 0.45 -2.80
C ASN A 42 -6.72 1.43 -2.48
N THR A 43 -7.08 2.28 -3.44
CA THR A 43 -8.22 3.18 -3.35
C THR A 43 -9.49 2.45 -3.75
N THR A 44 -10.51 2.45 -2.88
CA THR A 44 -11.86 2.03 -3.25
C THR A 44 -12.69 3.27 -3.61
N ALA A 45 -13.47 3.17 -4.67
CA ALA A 45 -14.41 4.21 -5.10
C ALA A 45 -15.81 3.61 -5.14
N VAL A 46 -16.80 4.44 -4.80
CA VAL A 46 -18.23 4.12 -4.88
C VAL A 46 -18.86 5.05 -5.89
N THR A 47 -19.58 4.50 -6.86
CA THR A 47 -20.33 5.27 -7.86
C THR A 47 -21.81 4.95 -7.73
N LEU A 48 -22.65 5.98 -7.62
CA LEU A 48 -24.10 5.87 -7.64
C LEU A 48 -24.62 6.49 -8.94
N THR A 49 -25.32 5.69 -9.75
CA THR A 49 -25.99 6.17 -10.98
C THR A 49 -27.49 5.95 -10.87
N ALA A 50 -28.25 6.90 -11.41
CA ALA A 50 -29.69 6.79 -11.54
C ALA A 50 -30.08 6.64 -13.01
N SER A 51 -31.30 6.19 -13.28
CA SER A 51 -31.89 6.25 -14.62
C SER A 51 -32.01 7.70 -15.11
N ASP A 52 -31.51 7.99 -16.33
CA ASP A 52 -31.33 9.35 -16.87
C ASP A 52 -32.62 10.18 -16.96
N THR A 53 -33.72 9.54 -17.35
CA THR A 53 -35.05 10.16 -17.42
C THR A 53 -36.09 9.13 -17.03
N VAL A 54 -37.05 9.53 -16.21
CA VAL A 54 -38.22 8.72 -15.86
C VAL A 54 -39.50 9.49 -16.21
N ALA A 55 -40.52 8.78 -16.67
CA ALA A 55 -41.85 9.37 -16.82
C ALA A 55 -42.44 9.69 -15.44
N GLU A 56 -43.37 10.63 -15.36
CA GLU A 56 -44.12 10.88 -14.13
C GLU A 56 -44.85 9.61 -13.68
N GLY A 57 -44.69 9.26 -12.41
CA GLY A 57 -45.18 7.99 -11.85
C GLY A 57 -44.34 6.76 -12.20
N GLY A 58 -43.24 6.92 -12.93
CA GLY A 58 -42.29 5.85 -13.23
C GLY A 58 -41.33 5.55 -12.07
N THR A 59 -40.76 4.34 -12.08
CA THR A 59 -39.75 3.92 -11.10
C THR A 59 -38.37 4.42 -11.50
N ILE A 60 -37.66 5.06 -10.56
CA ILE A 60 -36.23 5.39 -10.71
C ILE A 60 -35.41 4.21 -10.22
N HIS A 61 -34.50 3.72 -11.07
CA HIS A 61 -33.55 2.67 -10.70
C HIS A 61 -32.21 3.29 -10.32
N TYR A 62 -31.72 2.96 -9.13
CA TYR A 62 -30.40 3.33 -8.66
C TYR A 62 -29.46 2.12 -8.74
N THR A 63 -28.29 2.32 -9.33
CA THR A 63 -27.22 1.32 -9.39
C THR A 63 -26.02 1.83 -8.63
N VAL A 64 -25.56 1.04 -7.65
CA VAL A 64 -24.32 1.29 -6.93
C VAL A 64 -23.26 0.31 -7.41
N SER A 65 -22.08 0.83 -7.75
CA SER A 65 -20.90 0.04 -8.05
C SER A 65 -19.77 0.40 -7.10
N VAL A 66 -19.08 -0.63 -6.60
CA VAL A 66 -17.92 -0.49 -5.72
C VAL A 66 -16.72 -1.08 -6.45
N ALA A 67 -15.65 -0.29 -6.58
CA ALA A 67 -14.48 -0.67 -7.37
C ALA A 67 -13.69 -1.85 -6.76
N ASN A 68 -13.89 -2.17 -5.48
CA ASN A 68 -13.29 -3.31 -4.81
C ASN A 68 -14.32 -4.04 -3.96
N ALA A 69 -14.14 -5.36 -3.80
CA ALA A 69 -15.00 -6.15 -2.93
C ALA A 69 -14.94 -5.61 -1.48
N PRO A 70 -16.09 -5.30 -0.87
CA PRO A 70 -16.12 -4.83 0.50
C PRO A 70 -15.74 -5.97 1.45
N LYS A 71 -15.02 -5.64 2.53
CA LYS A 71 -14.62 -6.61 3.55
C LYS A 71 -15.68 -6.84 4.63
N SER A 72 -16.72 -6.02 4.63
CA SER A 72 -17.86 -6.04 5.55
C SER A 72 -19.12 -5.61 4.79
N ASP A 73 -20.27 -5.64 5.47
CA ASP A 73 -21.53 -5.22 4.87
C ASP A 73 -21.47 -3.77 4.37
N LEU A 74 -22.04 -3.54 3.19
CA LEU A 74 -22.22 -2.22 2.60
C LEU A 74 -23.55 -1.64 3.07
N VAL A 75 -23.51 -0.53 3.81
CA VAL A 75 -24.71 0.21 4.24
C VAL A 75 -24.90 1.43 3.35
N LEU A 76 -26.06 1.53 2.70
CA LEU A 76 -26.45 2.66 1.86
C LEU A 76 -27.63 3.39 2.50
N THR A 77 -27.45 4.68 2.77
CA THR A 77 -28.51 5.55 3.28
C THR A 77 -28.92 6.54 2.19
N LEU A 78 -30.19 6.51 1.80
CA LEU A 78 -30.83 7.55 0.98
C LEU A 78 -31.65 8.45 1.91
N SER A 79 -31.44 9.75 1.85
CA SER A 79 -32.14 10.77 2.66
C SER A 79 -32.60 11.93 1.79
#